data_AF-A0A1X7TIT4-F1
#
_entry.id   AF-A0A1X7TIT4-F1
#
_cell.length_a   1.000
_cell.length_b   1.000
_cell.length_c   1.000
_cell.angle_alpha   90.00
_cell.angle_beta   90.00
_cell.angle_gamma   90.00
#
_symmetry.space_group_name_H-M   'P 1'
#
loop_
_entity.id
_entity.type
_entity.pdbx_description
1 polymer ?
#
loop_
_entity_poly.entity_id
_entity_poly.type
_entity_poly.pdbx_seq_one_letter_code
_entity_poly.pdbx_strand_id
1 'polypeptide(L)'
;MCFHNDVNSFNSLTYEWSNIIPTSDAVMKRVEGGMVCMESMGTEYLFMIGGAGSTPTTYQSQYQYIQLGTGRIRTNEQNLLNLSTRQWIIPTISGQCCPPTSSFAIQKITNNKAVMFGGAVASDDGRSDIDVNTVYTCQLESDTTIIVLPESVTGRQTHSLSSIMMSPDCVWLVVVGGTGTCEWKDVGRGYEQSFSNYITDPNITMLIELVLREGEWRVSEVLDSTGLTTEAYQDKYQLLLKKRQWWQDHFIVYPTEREVKLQNYVESLQQELRVSEGNKTSLQEALLEASQQDKTRVEGVKETKLSSTKEEVSTGPTDVYKDNDDVKGEEKEEEQTTETKQTTSEEENEKLKAKSVDDEMVIAKLTKEKLQLKEELQSMKDTTTAEKTTKEISSIGIQFDYIVPSM
;
A
#
# COMPACT_ATOMS: atom_id res chain seq x y z
N MET A 1 11.52 8.39 -43.23
CA MET A 1 10.83 7.96 -42.00
C MET A 1 10.33 9.21 -41.31
N CYS A 2 9.05 9.28 -40.97
CA CYS A 2 8.47 10.42 -40.25
C CYS A 2 8.50 10.13 -38.75
N PHE A 3 8.76 11.16 -37.95
CA PHE A 3 8.81 11.07 -36.49
C PHE A 3 7.65 11.86 -35.89
N HIS A 4 7.14 11.37 -34.78
CA HIS A 4 5.94 11.87 -34.11
C HIS A 4 6.23 12.13 -32.64
N ASN A 5 5.43 13.02 -32.05
CA ASN A 5 5.42 13.32 -30.61
C ASN A 5 4.00 13.65 -30.10
N ASP A 6 2.99 13.40 -30.93
CA ASP A 6 1.60 13.37 -30.51
C ASP A 6 1.29 12.07 -29.77
N VAL A 7 0.37 12.14 -28.80
CA VAL A 7 -0.03 11.00 -27.98
C VAL A 7 -1.49 10.69 -28.24
N ASN A 8 -1.76 9.45 -28.63
CA ASN A 8 -3.10 8.98 -28.99
C ASN A 8 -3.54 7.89 -28.00
N SER A 9 -4.82 7.91 -27.63
CA SER A 9 -5.47 6.91 -26.79
C SER A 9 -6.49 6.13 -27.62
N PHE A 10 -6.51 4.81 -27.46
CA PHE A 10 -7.55 3.97 -27.99
C PHE A 10 -8.46 3.49 -26.86
N ASN A 11 -9.75 3.79 -26.95
CA ASN A 11 -10.72 3.30 -25.98
C ASN A 11 -11.23 1.92 -26.43
N SER A 12 -10.94 0.88 -25.64
CA SER A 12 -11.35 -0.49 -25.95
C SER A 12 -12.85 -0.78 -25.73
N LEU A 13 -13.58 0.11 -25.06
CA LEU A 13 -15.03 -0.02 -24.85
C LEU A 13 -15.81 0.61 -26.02
N THR A 14 -15.38 1.78 -26.49
CA THR A 14 -16.05 2.49 -27.59
C THR A 14 -15.44 2.21 -28.96
N TYR A 15 -14.24 1.60 -29.01
CA TYR A 15 -13.45 1.37 -30.22
C TYR A 15 -13.07 2.67 -30.96
N GLU A 16 -12.88 3.76 -30.20
CA GLU A 16 -12.57 5.08 -30.74
C GLU A 16 -11.14 5.51 -30.38
N TRP A 17 -10.50 6.16 -31.34
CA TRP A 17 -9.23 6.85 -31.13
C TRP A 17 -9.48 8.30 -30.71
N SER A 18 -8.68 8.77 -29.76
CA SER A 18 -8.66 10.17 -29.36
C SER A 18 -7.23 10.68 -29.26
N ASN A 19 -7.01 11.90 -29.69
CA ASN A 19 -5.73 12.56 -29.50
C ASN A 19 -5.69 13.16 -28.08
N ILE A 20 -4.79 12.64 -27.23
CA ILE A 20 -4.61 13.16 -25.88
C ILE A 20 -3.83 14.48 -25.97
N ILE A 21 -2.75 14.47 -26.74
CA ILE A 21 -1.82 15.57 -26.91
C ILE A 21 -1.49 15.73 -28.39
N PRO A 22 -1.70 16.92 -28.98
CA PRO A 22 -1.26 17.20 -30.34
C PRO A 22 0.26 17.39 -30.38
N THR A 23 0.82 17.41 -31.59
CA THR A 23 2.23 17.73 -31.82
C THR A 23 2.65 19.00 -31.08
N SER A 24 3.81 18.95 -30.42
CA SER A 24 4.37 20.04 -29.61
C SER A 24 5.80 20.35 -30.02
N ASP A 25 6.26 21.58 -29.80
CA ASP A 25 7.68 21.96 -29.95
C ASP A 25 8.49 21.77 -28.66
N ALA A 26 7.81 21.40 -27.56
CA ALA A 26 8.44 21.19 -26.26
C ALA A 26 9.20 19.86 -26.15
N VAL A 27 8.81 18.86 -26.96
CA VAL A 27 9.30 17.49 -26.91
C VAL A 27 9.81 17.06 -28.27
N MET A 28 10.95 16.38 -28.34
CA MET A 28 11.50 15.88 -29.59
C MET A 28 10.62 14.78 -30.22
N LYS A 29 10.40 14.86 -31.54
CA LYS A 29 9.77 13.79 -32.32
C LYS A 29 10.73 12.61 -32.49
N ARG A 30 10.35 11.42 -32.03
CA ARG A 30 11.25 10.26 -31.94
C ARG A 30 10.54 8.91 -32.02
N VAL A 31 11.30 7.86 -32.30
CA VAL A 31 10.88 6.43 -32.26
C VAL A 31 11.85 5.62 -31.41
N GLU A 32 11.47 4.38 -31.11
CA GLU A 32 12.33 3.39 -30.42
C GLU A 32 12.90 3.92 -29.09
N GLY A 33 12.14 4.82 -28.44
CA GLY A 33 12.33 5.21 -27.05
C GLY A 33 11.37 4.43 -26.15
N GLY A 34 11.50 4.66 -24.85
CA GLY A 34 10.63 4.10 -23.84
C GLY A 34 9.41 4.95 -23.60
N MET A 35 8.25 4.32 -23.39
CA MET A 35 7.03 4.95 -22.91
C MET A 35 6.36 4.04 -21.89
N VAL A 36 6.10 4.54 -20.68
CA VAL A 36 5.52 3.75 -19.59
C VAL A 36 4.60 4.60 -18.72
N CYS A 37 3.46 4.04 -18.31
CA CYS A 37 2.57 4.71 -17.36
C CYS A 37 3.10 4.53 -15.94
N MET A 38 3.27 5.64 -15.22
CA MET A 38 3.68 5.70 -13.83
C MET A 38 2.64 6.48 -13.03
N GLU A 39 2.61 6.25 -11.73
CA GLU A 39 1.71 6.91 -10.79
C GLU A 39 2.53 7.47 -9.62
N SER A 40 2.31 8.74 -9.30
CA SER A 40 2.78 9.40 -8.09
C SER A 40 1.62 10.11 -7.43
N MET A 41 1.47 9.96 -6.11
CA MET A 41 0.52 10.77 -5.34
C MET A 41 -0.90 10.76 -5.94
N GLY A 42 -1.36 9.58 -6.39
CA GLY A 42 -2.66 9.38 -7.05
C GLY A 42 -2.81 10.03 -8.43
N THR A 43 -1.73 10.56 -9.01
CA THR A 43 -1.71 11.17 -10.35
C THR A 43 -0.98 10.26 -11.33
N GLU A 44 -1.60 10.00 -12.48
CA GLU A 44 -1.00 9.21 -13.55
C GLU A 44 -0.20 10.08 -14.52
N TYR A 45 1.01 9.60 -14.81
CA TYR A 45 1.94 10.21 -15.73
C TYR A 45 2.36 9.20 -16.79
N LEU A 46 2.46 9.67 -18.03
CA LEU A 46 3.13 8.93 -19.09
C LEU A 46 4.59 9.39 -19.13
N PHE A 47 5.50 8.53 -18.69
CA PHE A 47 6.93 8.77 -18.73
C PHE A 47 7.51 8.32 -20.07
N MET A 48 8.27 9.20 -20.70
CA MET A 48 8.91 8.97 -21.99
C MET A 48 10.39 9.28 -21.92
N ILE A 49 11.22 8.37 -22.44
CA ILE A 49 12.68 8.48 -22.35
C ILE A 49 13.35 7.99 -23.63
N GLY A 50 14.44 8.65 -24.00
CA GLY A 50 15.36 8.19 -25.02
C GLY A 50 14.77 8.10 -26.44
N GLY A 51 15.39 7.26 -27.28
CA GLY A 51 15.00 7.02 -28.67
C GLY A 51 15.79 7.84 -29.68
N ALA A 52 15.43 7.68 -30.96
CA ALA A 52 16.04 8.37 -32.08
C ALA A 52 15.00 9.07 -32.97
N GLY A 53 15.33 10.24 -33.49
CA GLY A 53 14.35 11.06 -34.19
C GLY A 53 14.88 12.24 -34.98
N SER A 54 14.01 13.22 -35.19
CA SER A 54 14.32 14.45 -35.95
C SER A 54 15.11 15.45 -35.10
N THR A 55 15.67 16.47 -35.73
CA THR A 55 16.23 17.63 -35.03
C THR A 55 15.19 18.23 -34.06
N PRO A 56 15.48 18.36 -32.75
CA PRO A 56 14.61 19.04 -31.80
C PRO A 56 14.36 20.49 -32.19
N THR A 57 13.14 20.97 -31.97
CA THR A 57 12.84 22.42 -32.03
C THR A 57 13.42 23.13 -30.82
N THR A 58 13.43 22.46 -29.66
CA THR A 58 13.92 22.99 -28.37
C THR A 58 14.95 22.03 -27.80
N TYR A 59 16.13 22.53 -27.45
CA TYR A 59 17.17 21.74 -26.76
C TYR A 59 17.09 21.98 -25.26
N GLN A 60 17.05 20.91 -24.49
CA GLN A 60 17.17 20.98 -23.03
C GLN A 60 18.63 20.73 -22.64
N SER A 61 19.24 21.65 -21.89
CA SER A 61 20.67 21.61 -21.55
C SER A 61 21.06 20.40 -20.69
N GLN A 62 20.11 19.82 -19.96
CA GLN A 62 20.32 18.64 -19.11
C GLN A 62 20.33 17.32 -19.89
N TYR A 63 19.98 17.32 -21.18
CA TYR A 63 19.95 16.14 -22.04
C TYR A 63 21.03 16.20 -23.11
N GLN A 64 21.42 15.02 -23.59
CA GLN A 64 22.36 14.83 -24.67
C GLN A 64 21.62 14.52 -25.96
N TYR A 65 22.12 15.07 -27.06
CA TYR A 65 21.57 14.94 -28.40
C TYR A 65 22.73 14.62 -29.36
N ILE A 66 22.83 13.36 -29.78
CA ILE A 66 23.92 12.88 -30.64
C ILE A 66 23.39 12.76 -32.06
N GLN A 67 24.02 13.47 -32.99
CA GLN A 67 23.73 13.32 -34.41
C GLN A 67 24.45 12.09 -34.98
N LEU A 68 23.68 11.13 -35.46
CA LEU A 68 24.20 9.92 -36.08
C LEU A 68 24.61 10.18 -37.53
N GLY A 69 25.46 9.32 -38.10
CA GLY A 69 25.84 9.38 -39.52
C GLY A 69 24.65 9.32 -40.49
N THR A 70 23.49 8.83 -40.03
CA THR A 70 22.22 8.82 -40.78
C THR A 70 21.49 10.16 -40.81
N GLY A 71 21.97 11.17 -40.07
CA GLY A 71 21.33 12.47 -39.89
C GLY A 71 20.24 12.51 -38.81
N ARG A 72 19.88 11.36 -38.22
CA ARG A 72 18.96 11.28 -37.06
C ARG A 72 19.67 11.73 -35.79
N ILE A 73 18.89 12.17 -34.81
CA ILE A 73 19.39 12.49 -33.48
C ILE A 73 18.97 11.41 -32.50
N ARG A 74 19.93 10.82 -31.77
CA ARG A 74 19.68 9.94 -30.64
C ARG A 74 19.78 10.77 -29.36
N THR A 75 18.90 10.52 -28.40
CA THR A 75 18.83 11.34 -27.18
C THR A 75 18.60 10.49 -25.93
N ASN A 76 18.86 11.07 -24.77
CA ASN A 76 18.40 10.58 -23.47
C ASN A 76 17.31 11.48 -22.86
N GLU A 77 16.70 12.35 -23.68
CA GLU A 77 15.65 13.28 -23.25
C GLU A 77 14.50 12.55 -22.55
N GLN A 78 14.18 13.02 -21.34
CA GLN A 78 13.09 12.52 -20.51
C GLN A 78 11.94 13.53 -20.47
N ASN A 79 10.71 13.04 -20.57
CA ASN A 79 9.52 13.85 -20.51
C ASN A 79 8.43 13.13 -19.73
N LEU A 80 7.68 13.88 -18.93
CA LEU A 80 6.47 13.40 -18.27
C LEU A 80 5.27 14.07 -18.91
N LEU A 81 4.23 13.31 -19.19
CA LEU A 81 2.93 13.84 -19.56
C LEU A 81 1.94 13.54 -18.44
N ASN A 82 1.44 14.58 -17.78
CA ASN A 82 0.35 14.43 -16.82
C ASN A 82 -0.94 14.13 -17.60
N LEU A 83 -1.55 12.95 -17.37
CA LEU A 83 -2.72 12.52 -18.12
C LEU A 83 -3.99 13.25 -17.71
N SER A 84 -4.08 13.72 -16.46
CA SER A 84 -5.22 14.48 -15.96
C SER A 84 -5.25 15.90 -16.50
N THR A 85 -4.11 16.61 -16.48
CA THR A 85 -4.01 18.00 -16.95
C THR A 85 -3.68 18.11 -18.43
N ARG A 86 -3.23 17.01 -19.06
CA ARG A 86 -2.77 16.96 -20.45
C ARG A 86 -1.66 17.98 -20.72
N GLN A 87 -0.69 18.03 -19.81
CA GLN A 87 0.45 18.95 -19.91
C GLN A 87 1.76 18.19 -19.83
N TRP A 88 2.69 18.61 -20.68
CA TRP A 88 4.08 18.19 -20.63
C TRP A 88 4.78 18.82 -19.43
N ILE A 89 5.57 18.00 -18.76
CA ILE A 89 6.43 18.36 -17.65
C ILE A 89 7.83 17.89 -18.04
N ILE A 90 8.77 18.82 -18.08
CA ILE A 90 10.19 18.51 -18.23
C ILE A 90 10.69 18.20 -16.81
N PRO A 91 11.00 16.94 -16.49
CA PRO A 91 11.50 16.60 -15.16
C PRO A 91 12.87 17.28 -14.95
N THR A 92 13.14 17.73 -13.73
CA THR A 92 14.53 18.03 -13.36
C THR A 92 15.26 16.71 -13.19
N ILE A 93 16.48 16.59 -13.71
CA ILE A 93 17.35 15.42 -13.46
C ILE A 93 18.50 15.88 -12.58
N SER A 94 18.74 15.19 -11.48
CA SER A 94 19.95 15.39 -10.66
C SER A 94 20.72 14.08 -10.55
N GLY A 95 22.00 14.13 -10.91
CA GLY A 95 22.89 12.97 -11.05
C GLY A 95 23.14 12.64 -12.52
N GLN A 96 23.67 11.46 -12.83
CA GLN A 96 23.97 11.08 -14.22
C GLN A 96 22.66 10.76 -14.97
N CYS A 97 22.66 10.71 -16.30
CA CYS A 97 21.49 10.27 -17.06
C CYS A 97 21.93 9.04 -17.84
N CYS A 98 21.01 8.13 -18.18
CA CYS A 98 21.33 7.08 -19.12
C CYS A 98 21.92 7.74 -20.39
N PRO A 99 22.94 7.13 -21.02
CA PRO A 99 23.46 7.65 -22.28
C PRO A 99 22.33 7.73 -23.33
N PRO A 100 22.48 8.56 -24.38
CA PRO A 100 21.54 8.58 -25.50
C PRO A 100 21.36 7.19 -26.09
N THR A 101 20.24 6.55 -25.75
CA THR A 101 19.97 5.15 -26.04
C THR A 101 18.68 5.03 -26.86
N SER A 102 18.65 4.12 -27.82
CA SER A 102 17.44 3.74 -28.56
C SER A 102 17.27 2.22 -28.56
N SER A 103 16.12 1.74 -29.01
CA SER A 103 15.87 0.32 -29.31
C SER A 103 15.98 -0.59 -28.07
N PHE A 104 15.81 -0.01 -26.88
CA PHE A 104 15.71 -0.69 -25.60
C PHE A 104 14.25 -1.04 -25.28
N ALA A 105 14.05 -1.91 -24.30
CA ALA A 105 12.73 -2.18 -23.74
C ALA A 105 12.58 -1.49 -22.38
N ILE A 106 11.40 -0.95 -22.09
CA ILE A 106 11.06 -0.39 -20.79
C ILE A 106 9.76 -1.02 -20.28
N GLN A 107 9.72 -1.33 -18.98
CA GLN A 107 8.55 -1.97 -18.38
C GLN A 107 8.32 -1.49 -16.95
N LYS A 108 7.06 -1.20 -16.62
CA LYS A 108 6.62 -0.83 -15.26
C LYS A 108 6.81 -2.02 -14.32
N ILE A 109 7.45 -1.83 -13.16
CA ILE A 109 7.60 -2.86 -12.13
C ILE A 109 6.81 -2.55 -10.86
N THR A 110 6.65 -1.27 -10.52
CA THR A 110 5.77 -0.78 -9.45
C THR A 110 5.04 0.48 -9.93
N ASN A 111 4.14 1.05 -9.12
CA ASN A 111 3.40 2.25 -9.49
C ASN A 111 4.30 3.41 -9.93
N ASN A 112 5.39 3.65 -9.23
CA ASN A 112 6.31 4.75 -9.48
C ASN A 112 7.68 4.32 -10.06
N LYS A 113 7.88 3.03 -10.39
CA LYS A 113 9.17 2.51 -10.86
C LYS A 113 9.03 1.67 -12.13
N ALA A 114 9.93 1.86 -13.07
CA ALA A 114 10.09 1.06 -14.27
C ALA A 114 11.54 0.56 -14.40
N VAL A 115 11.71 -0.46 -15.21
CA VAL A 115 13.02 -1.01 -15.60
C VAL A 115 13.22 -0.77 -17.09
N MET A 116 14.34 -0.14 -17.43
CA MET A 116 14.84 0.04 -18.78
C MET A 116 15.98 -0.96 -19.01
N PHE A 117 15.91 -1.73 -20.09
CA PHE A 117 16.81 -2.84 -20.34
C PHE A 117 17.29 -2.87 -21.80
N GLY A 118 18.60 -3.02 -21.95
CA GLY A 118 19.29 -3.16 -23.24
C GLY A 118 19.29 -1.88 -24.08
N GLY A 119 19.27 -2.07 -25.40
CA GLY A 119 19.32 -1.00 -26.39
C GLY A 119 20.73 -0.67 -26.87
N ALA A 120 20.80 0.35 -27.72
CA ALA A 120 22.01 0.78 -28.41
C ALA A 120 22.35 2.24 -28.10
N VAL A 121 23.62 2.49 -27.80
CA VAL A 121 24.21 3.84 -27.68
C VAL A 121 25.14 4.10 -28.85
N ALA A 122 25.30 5.38 -29.21
CA ALA A 122 26.25 5.75 -30.27
C ALA A 122 27.69 5.51 -29.81
N SER A 123 28.52 4.92 -30.66
CA SER A 123 29.97 4.90 -30.45
C SER A 123 30.59 6.28 -30.72
N ASP A 124 31.87 6.43 -30.37
CA ASP A 124 32.65 7.65 -30.60
C ASP A 124 32.73 8.06 -32.08
N ASP A 125 32.58 7.09 -33.00
CA ASP A 125 32.60 7.36 -34.45
C ASP A 125 31.24 7.84 -34.99
N GLY A 126 30.17 7.80 -34.18
CA GLY A 126 28.81 8.21 -34.52
C GLY A 126 28.14 7.37 -35.61
N ARG A 127 28.75 6.25 -36.00
CA ARG A 127 28.33 5.33 -37.06
C ARG A 127 27.98 3.96 -36.50
N SER A 128 28.80 3.42 -35.61
CA SER A 128 28.57 2.13 -34.96
C SER A 128 27.74 2.29 -33.68
N ASP A 129 27.01 1.23 -33.34
CA ASP A 129 26.25 1.17 -32.10
C ASP A 129 27.01 0.28 -31.10
N ILE A 130 27.08 0.73 -29.86
CA ILE A 130 27.55 -0.08 -28.74
C ILE A 130 26.30 -0.54 -28.00
N ASP A 131 26.17 -1.85 -27.79
CA ASP A 131 25.05 -2.35 -27.01
C ASP A 131 25.21 -1.96 -25.54
N VAL A 132 24.10 -1.60 -24.93
CA VAL A 132 24.08 -1.26 -23.51
C VAL A 132 23.85 -2.53 -22.70
N ASN A 133 24.82 -2.85 -21.85
CA ASN A 133 24.74 -3.99 -20.95
C ASN A 133 24.10 -3.68 -19.60
N THR A 134 23.64 -2.45 -19.41
CA THR A 134 23.17 -1.97 -18.12
C THR A 134 21.65 -1.96 -18.04
N VAL A 135 21.13 -2.40 -16.88
CA VAL A 135 19.71 -2.25 -16.56
C VAL A 135 19.54 -1.07 -15.65
N TYR A 136 18.68 -0.16 -16.08
CA TYR A 136 18.41 1.07 -15.34
C TYR A 136 17.03 0.96 -14.71
N THR A 137 16.92 1.35 -13.45
CA THR A 137 15.59 1.61 -12.87
C THR A 137 15.24 3.08 -13.06
N CYS A 138 14.07 3.37 -13.59
CA CYS A 138 13.54 4.73 -13.65
C CYS A 138 12.51 4.85 -12.52
N GLN A 139 12.69 5.78 -11.58
CA GLN A 139 11.76 5.99 -10.48
C GLN A 139 11.28 7.44 -10.45
N LEU A 140 10.00 7.64 -10.14
CA LEU A 140 9.41 8.94 -9.89
C LEU A 140 9.71 9.35 -8.44
N GLU A 141 10.22 10.57 -8.24
CA GLU A 141 10.51 11.19 -6.92
C GLU A 141 11.68 10.58 -6.10
N SER A 142 12.55 9.75 -6.68
CA SER A 142 13.79 9.31 -6.03
C SER A 142 14.86 8.86 -7.04
N ASP A 143 16.08 8.68 -6.54
CA ASP A 143 17.25 8.29 -7.33
C ASP A 143 17.05 6.99 -8.14
N THR A 144 17.61 6.97 -9.36
CA THR A 144 17.77 5.76 -10.17
C THR A 144 18.78 4.84 -9.48
N THR A 145 18.42 3.57 -9.34
CA THR A 145 19.37 2.52 -8.96
C THR A 145 19.74 1.70 -10.19
N ILE A 146 21.02 1.38 -10.33
CA ILE A 146 21.51 0.50 -11.40
C ILE A 146 21.39 -0.94 -10.91
N ILE A 147 20.78 -1.80 -11.74
CA ILE A 147 20.77 -3.24 -11.51
C ILE A 147 21.79 -3.86 -12.46
N VAL A 148 22.81 -4.50 -11.91
CA VAL A 148 23.81 -5.22 -12.71
C VAL A 148 23.25 -6.60 -13.08
N LEU A 149 23.18 -6.91 -14.37
CA LEU A 149 22.78 -8.22 -14.88
C LEU A 149 23.98 -9.05 -15.36
N PRO A 150 23.87 -10.39 -15.40
CA PRO A 150 24.86 -11.26 -16.02
C PRO A 150 25.00 -10.99 -17.53
N GLU A 151 26.22 -11.20 -18.06
CA GLU A 151 26.54 -10.97 -19.47
C GLU A 151 25.60 -11.71 -20.45
N SER A 152 25.13 -12.90 -20.07
CA SER A 152 24.21 -13.73 -20.87
C SER A 152 22.88 -13.06 -21.19
N VAL A 153 22.45 -12.12 -20.35
CA VAL A 153 21.22 -11.36 -20.52
C VAL A 153 21.48 -10.08 -21.30
N THR A 154 22.63 -9.47 -21.05
CA THR A 154 23.00 -8.15 -21.59
C THR A 154 23.40 -8.19 -23.08
N GLY A 155 23.71 -7.04 -23.68
CA GLY A 155 24.22 -6.98 -25.04
C GLY A 155 23.15 -7.20 -26.11
N ARG A 156 21.93 -6.70 -25.86
CA ARG A 156 20.82 -6.89 -26.78
C ARG A 156 19.95 -5.64 -26.95
N GLN A 157 19.40 -5.52 -28.15
CA GLN A 157 18.46 -4.47 -28.55
C GLN A 157 17.27 -5.09 -29.29
N THR A 158 16.23 -4.29 -29.55
CA THR A 158 15.02 -4.69 -30.31
C THR A 158 14.29 -5.93 -29.77
N HIS A 159 14.46 -6.21 -28.48
CA HIS A 159 13.81 -7.31 -27.78
C HIS A 159 12.49 -6.87 -27.15
N SER A 160 11.66 -7.86 -26.76
CA SER A 160 10.45 -7.62 -25.97
C SER A 160 10.73 -7.84 -24.48
N LEU A 161 10.11 -7.04 -23.64
CA LEU A 161 10.18 -7.14 -22.18
C LEU A 161 8.76 -7.10 -21.59
N SER A 162 8.49 -7.98 -20.63
CA SER A 162 7.25 -7.98 -19.85
C SER A 162 7.56 -8.22 -18.38
N SER A 163 6.74 -7.66 -17.49
CA SER A 163 6.88 -7.79 -16.05
C SER A 163 5.70 -8.56 -15.46
N ILE A 164 5.97 -9.47 -14.54
CA ILE A 164 4.97 -10.21 -13.79
C ILE A 164 5.21 -9.96 -12.31
N MET A 165 4.28 -9.28 -11.65
CA MET A 165 4.32 -9.11 -10.20
C MET A 165 3.96 -10.44 -9.53
N MET A 166 4.89 -10.96 -8.73
CA MET A 166 4.74 -12.21 -7.96
C MET A 166 4.34 -11.93 -6.51
N SER A 167 4.93 -10.90 -5.92
CA SER A 167 4.59 -10.35 -4.60
C SER A 167 5.08 -8.88 -4.53
N PRO A 168 4.74 -8.10 -3.50
CA PRO A 168 5.26 -6.75 -3.34
C PRO A 168 6.79 -6.66 -3.43
N ASP A 169 7.48 -7.69 -2.95
CA ASP A 169 8.95 -7.77 -2.91
C ASP A 169 9.54 -8.63 -4.04
N CYS A 170 8.75 -9.08 -5.03
CA CYS A 170 9.25 -9.94 -6.11
C CYS A 170 8.55 -9.68 -7.43
N VAL A 171 9.35 -9.35 -8.45
CA VAL A 171 8.91 -9.10 -9.83
C VAL A 171 9.74 -9.96 -10.76
N TRP A 172 9.07 -10.60 -11.70
CA TRP A 172 9.72 -11.35 -12.77
C TRP A 172 9.74 -10.53 -14.05
N LEU A 173 10.88 -10.46 -14.70
CA LEU A 173 11.01 -9.90 -16.04
C LEU A 173 11.17 -11.04 -17.04
N VAL A 174 10.32 -11.05 -18.05
CA VAL A 174 10.40 -11.98 -19.18
C VAL A 174 10.94 -11.22 -20.38
N VAL A 175 12.09 -11.65 -20.87
CA VAL A 175 12.78 -11.10 -22.05
C VAL A 175 12.62 -12.08 -23.19
N VAL A 176 12.24 -11.60 -24.37
CA VAL A 176 12.10 -12.44 -25.57
C VAL A 176 12.75 -11.79 -26.78
N GLY A 177 13.60 -12.56 -27.46
CA GLY A 177 14.25 -12.21 -28.72
C GLY A 177 15.29 -11.10 -28.59
N GLY A 178 15.39 -10.34 -29.67
CA GLY A 178 16.36 -9.27 -29.85
C GLY A 178 17.50 -9.63 -30.79
N THR A 179 18.37 -8.65 -30.97
CA THR A 179 19.62 -8.76 -31.73
C THR A 179 20.77 -8.27 -30.87
N GLY A 180 21.97 -8.80 -31.12
CA GLY A 180 23.21 -8.29 -30.54
C GLY A 180 23.75 -7.09 -31.32
N THR A 181 25.07 -6.89 -31.19
CA THR A 181 25.74 -5.67 -31.63
C THR A 181 25.60 -5.44 -33.12
N CYS A 182 25.39 -4.18 -33.48
CA CYS A 182 25.32 -3.73 -34.87
C CYS A 182 26.73 -3.47 -35.41
N GLU A 183 27.18 -4.32 -36.32
CA GLU A 183 28.45 -4.19 -37.02
C GLU A 183 28.23 -3.63 -38.44
N TRP A 184 29.04 -2.65 -38.83
CA TRP A 184 29.09 -2.20 -40.22
C TRP A 184 30.13 -3.00 -41.00
N LYS A 185 29.71 -3.54 -42.15
CA LYS A 185 30.59 -4.32 -43.04
C LYS A 185 30.61 -3.69 -44.41
N ASP A 186 31.80 -3.51 -44.98
CA ASP A 186 31.96 -3.12 -46.38
C ASP A 186 31.47 -4.27 -47.27
N VAL A 187 30.40 -4.00 -48.03
CA VAL A 187 29.80 -4.94 -48.99
C VAL A 187 30.29 -4.69 -50.43
N GLY A 188 31.29 -3.83 -50.59
CA GLY A 188 31.96 -3.49 -51.84
C GLY A 188 31.52 -2.15 -52.43
N ARG A 189 32.34 -1.59 -53.33
CA ARG A 189 32.13 -0.31 -54.03
C ARG A 189 31.96 0.90 -53.09
N GLY A 190 32.51 0.84 -51.87
CA GLY A 190 32.41 1.91 -50.88
C GLY A 190 31.04 1.98 -50.19
N TYR A 191 30.24 0.92 -50.27
CA TYR A 191 29.00 0.78 -49.54
C TYR A 191 29.22 -0.08 -48.30
N GLU A 192 28.89 0.46 -47.14
CA GLU A 192 28.83 -0.29 -45.89
C GLU A 192 27.37 -0.64 -45.59
N GLN A 193 27.16 -1.84 -45.06
CA GLN A 193 25.86 -2.32 -44.63
C GLN A 193 25.94 -2.78 -43.17
N SER A 194 24.91 -2.45 -42.40
CA SER A 194 24.79 -2.90 -41.01
C SER A 194 24.30 -4.35 -40.92
N PHE A 195 24.92 -5.12 -40.04
CA PHE A 195 24.57 -6.49 -39.71
C PHE A 195 24.47 -6.65 -38.20
N SER A 196 23.42 -7.31 -37.73
CA SER A 196 23.26 -7.72 -36.33
C SER A 196 22.87 -9.18 -36.28
N ASN A 197 23.49 -9.93 -35.37
CA ASN A 197 23.11 -11.32 -35.13
C ASN A 197 21.85 -11.39 -34.28
N TYR A 198 20.91 -12.25 -34.66
CA TYR A 198 19.75 -12.55 -33.81
C TYR A 198 20.19 -13.29 -32.56
N ILE A 199 19.55 -12.97 -31.43
CA ILE A 199 19.71 -13.78 -30.22
C ILE A 199 18.97 -15.10 -30.44
N THR A 200 19.70 -16.21 -30.34
CA THR A 200 19.18 -17.57 -30.54
C THR A 200 19.16 -18.34 -29.23
N ASP A 201 18.64 -19.57 -29.27
CA ASP A 201 18.70 -20.49 -28.13
C ASP A 201 20.15 -20.66 -27.61
N PRO A 202 20.32 -20.79 -26.28
CA PRO A 202 19.26 -20.83 -25.27
C PRO A 202 18.77 -19.45 -24.78
N ASN A 203 19.40 -18.36 -25.22
CA ASN A 203 19.19 -17.01 -24.67
C ASN A 203 18.04 -16.23 -25.32
N ILE A 204 17.28 -16.87 -26.21
CA ILE A 204 16.14 -16.25 -26.91
C ILE A 204 15.02 -15.86 -25.95
N THR A 205 14.75 -16.68 -24.94
CA THR A 205 13.78 -16.41 -23.89
C THR A 205 14.50 -16.46 -22.55
N MET A 206 14.43 -15.38 -21.79
CA MET A 206 15.03 -15.31 -20.48
C MET A 206 14.04 -14.82 -19.43
N LEU A 207 14.16 -15.37 -18.23
CA LEU A 207 13.44 -14.93 -17.05
C LEU A 207 14.44 -14.38 -16.04
N ILE A 208 14.18 -13.18 -15.55
CA ILE A 208 14.98 -12.51 -14.53
C ILE A 208 14.09 -12.33 -13.30
N GLU A 209 14.48 -12.93 -12.18
CA GLU A 209 13.83 -12.72 -10.90
C GLU A 209 14.45 -11.52 -10.19
N LEU A 210 13.67 -10.45 -10.03
CA LEU A 210 14.04 -9.29 -9.22
C LEU A 210 13.38 -9.41 -7.86
N VAL A 211 14.16 -9.25 -6.80
CA VAL A 211 13.69 -9.30 -5.41
C VAL A 211 14.08 -8.00 -4.71
N LEU A 212 13.14 -7.43 -3.97
CA LEU A 212 13.36 -6.27 -3.11
C LEU A 212 13.98 -6.76 -1.79
N ARG A 213 15.21 -6.32 -1.50
CA ARG A 213 15.88 -6.59 -0.22
C ARG A 213 16.46 -5.29 0.31
N GLU A 214 16.20 -4.98 1.58
CA GLU A 214 16.73 -3.78 2.25
C GLU A 214 16.40 -2.48 1.52
N GLY A 215 15.27 -2.43 0.80
CA GLY A 215 14.85 -1.25 0.02
C GLY A 215 15.42 -1.18 -1.40
N GLU A 216 16.30 -2.10 -1.79
CA GLU A 216 16.90 -2.14 -3.13
C GLU A 216 16.46 -3.37 -3.94
N TRP A 217 16.18 -3.17 -5.23
CA TRP A 217 15.89 -4.26 -6.16
C TRP A 217 17.18 -4.93 -6.62
N ARG A 218 17.26 -6.25 -6.46
CA ARG A 218 18.42 -7.04 -6.88
C ARG A 218 17.99 -8.26 -7.68
N VAL A 219 18.88 -8.70 -8.56
CA VAL A 219 18.70 -9.92 -9.34
C VAL A 219 18.94 -11.10 -8.41
N SER A 220 17.92 -11.92 -8.24
CA SER A 220 17.95 -13.15 -7.45
C SER A 220 18.35 -14.33 -8.32
N GLU A 221 17.75 -14.44 -9.51
CA GLU A 221 17.95 -15.56 -10.42
C GLU A 221 17.78 -15.11 -11.87
N VAL A 222 18.49 -15.77 -12.78
CA VAL A 222 18.36 -15.62 -14.22
C VAL A 222 18.27 -17.00 -14.85
N LEU A 223 17.22 -17.24 -15.64
CA LEU A 223 17.00 -18.50 -16.33
C LEU A 223 16.90 -18.27 -17.84
N ASP A 224 17.55 -19.13 -18.61
CA ASP A 224 17.45 -19.19 -20.07
C ASP A 224 16.37 -20.18 -20.51
N SER A 225 16.21 -20.39 -21.83
CA SER A 225 15.20 -21.32 -22.36
C SER A 225 15.38 -22.76 -21.88
N THR A 226 16.61 -23.17 -21.57
CA THR A 226 16.91 -24.51 -21.02
C THR A 226 16.51 -24.58 -19.56
N GLY A 227 16.89 -23.59 -18.76
CA GLY A 227 16.56 -23.49 -17.34
C GLY A 227 15.05 -23.47 -17.08
N LEU A 228 14.30 -22.79 -17.95
CA LEU A 228 12.84 -22.73 -17.89
C LEU A 228 12.14 -24.09 -18.10
N THR A 229 12.83 -25.05 -18.70
CA THR A 229 12.27 -26.40 -18.95
C THR A 229 12.61 -27.42 -17.86
N THR A 230 13.43 -27.04 -16.88
CA THR A 230 13.84 -27.95 -15.80
C THR A 230 12.68 -28.28 -14.87
N GLU A 231 12.59 -29.53 -14.41
CA GLU A 231 11.56 -29.96 -13.44
C GLU A 231 11.61 -29.13 -12.16
N ALA A 232 12.82 -28.79 -11.67
CA ALA A 232 13.02 -27.94 -10.51
C ALA A 232 12.39 -26.55 -10.67
N TYR A 233 12.48 -25.95 -11.87
CA TYR A 233 11.83 -24.68 -12.13
C TYR A 233 10.31 -24.82 -12.25
N GLN A 234 9.81 -25.90 -12.85
CA GLN A 234 8.35 -26.15 -12.91
C GLN A 234 7.75 -26.23 -11.50
N ASP A 235 8.42 -26.93 -10.57
CA ASP A 235 8.00 -27.02 -9.18
C ASP A 235 8.07 -25.64 -8.47
N LYS A 236 9.16 -24.89 -8.67
CA LYS A 236 9.30 -23.51 -8.15
C LYS A 236 8.18 -22.61 -8.67
N TYR A 237 7.87 -22.69 -9.96
CA TYR A 237 6.82 -21.92 -10.61
C TYR A 237 5.44 -22.24 -10.04
N GLN A 238 5.11 -23.52 -9.83
CA GLN A 238 3.84 -23.92 -9.22
C GLN A 238 3.70 -23.38 -7.78
N LEU A 239 4.77 -23.41 -6.98
CA LEU A 239 4.76 -22.83 -5.64
C LEU A 239 4.54 -21.31 -5.68
N LEU A 240 5.19 -20.62 -6.61
CA LEU A 240 5.07 -19.17 -6.76
C LEU A 240 3.70 -18.76 -7.30
N LEU A 241 3.10 -19.52 -8.21
CA LEU A 241 1.73 -19.29 -8.67
C LEU A 241 0.74 -19.34 -7.51
N LYS A 242 0.86 -20.31 -6.61
CA LYS A 242 0.03 -20.39 -5.40
C LYS A 242 0.20 -19.18 -4.50
N LYS A 243 1.45 -18.73 -4.29
CA LYS A 243 1.74 -17.50 -3.52
C LYS A 243 1.16 -16.26 -4.19
N ARG A 244 1.35 -16.11 -5.50
CA ARG A 244 0.79 -15.01 -6.27
C ARG A 244 -0.72 -14.99 -6.15
N GLN A 245 -1.39 -16.13 -6.37
CA GLN A 245 -2.84 -16.23 -6.25
C GLN A 245 -3.31 -15.83 -4.84
N TRP A 246 -2.61 -16.28 -3.80
CA TRP A 246 -2.87 -15.82 -2.43
C TRP A 246 -2.76 -14.29 -2.32
N TRP A 247 -1.69 -13.67 -2.84
CA TRP A 247 -1.57 -12.20 -2.85
C TRP A 247 -2.67 -11.52 -3.66
N GLN A 248 -3.08 -12.08 -4.81
CA GLN A 248 -4.18 -11.54 -5.61
C GLN A 248 -5.49 -11.56 -4.81
N ASP A 249 -5.79 -12.66 -4.14
CA ASP A 249 -7.01 -12.80 -3.34
C ASP A 249 -7.02 -11.87 -2.12
N HIS A 250 -5.85 -11.57 -1.54
CA HIS A 250 -5.73 -10.76 -0.31
C HIS A 250 -5.51 -9.26 -0.56
N PHE A 251 -4.93 -8.86 -1.70
CA PHE A 251 -4.53 -7.48 -1.99
C PHE A 251 -5.15 -6.87 -3.26
N ILE A 252 -5.65 -7.67 -4.21
CA ILE A 252 -6.28 -7.17 -5.45
C ILE A 252 -7.81 -7.08 -5.33
N VAL A 253 -8.38 -7.43 -4.18
CA VAL A 253 -9.76 -7.06 -3.82
C VAL A 253 -9.74 -5.63 -3.24
N TYR A 254 -10.26 -4.69 -4.03
CA TYR A 254 -10.31 -3.22 -3.86
C TYR A 254 -9.97 -2.65 -2.45
N PRO A 255 -9.04 -1.68 -2.35
CA PRO A 255 -8.75 -0.91 -1.12
C PRO A 255 -10.01 -0.33 -0.46
N THR A 256 -10.98 0.10 -1.26
CA THR A 256 -12.26 0.66 -0.81
C THR A 256 -13.14 -0.36 -0.09
N GLU A 257 -13.10 -1.65 -0.48
CA GLU A 257 -13.93 -2.66 0.17
C GLU A 257 -13.35 -3.05 1.54
N ARG A 258 -12.01 -3.10 1.65
CA ARG A 258 -11.32 -3.31 2.93
C ARG A 258 -11.51 -2.14 3.88
N GLU A 259 -11.41 -0.90 3.39
CA GLU A 259 -11.68 0.31 4.19
C GLU A 259 -13.14 0.35 4.64
N VAL A 260 -14.10 0.07 3.76
CA VAL A 260 -15.54 0.02 4.11
C VAL A 260 -15.82 -1.09 5.11
N LYS A 261 -15.23 -2.28 4.96
CA LYS A 261 -15.37 -3.39 5.93
C LYS A 261 -14.79 -3.03 7.30
N LEU A 262 -13.60 -2.43 7.33
CA LEU A 262 -12.98 -1.95 8.57
C LEU A 262 -13.80 -0.84 9.22
N GLN A 263 -14.34 0.09 8.43
CA GLN A 263 -15.17 1.18 8.93
C GLN A 263 -16.51 0.67 9.49
N ASN A 264 -17.18 -0.25 8.80
CA ASN A 264 -18.39 -0.91 9.30
C ASN A 264 -18.12 -1.69 10.60
N TYR A 265 -16.96 -2.34 10.71
CA TYR A 265 -16.59 -3.08 11.91
C TYR A 265 -16.28 -2.14 13.10
N VAL A 266 -15.58 -1.03 12.86
CA VAL A 266 -15.34 0.01 13.88
C VAL A 266 -16.67 0.64 14.36
N GLU A 267 -17.63 0.88 13.47
CA GLU A 267 -18.98 1.35 13.83
C GLU A 267 -19.75 0.32 14.66
N SER A 268 -19.66 -0.96 14.29
CA SER A 268 -20.26 -2.07 15.06
C SER A 268 -19.68 -2.14 16.48
N LEU A 269 -18.35 -2.12 16.62
CA LEU A 269 -17.67 -2.11 17.92
C LEU A 269 -18.06 -0.89 18.77
N GLN A 270 -18.27 0.27 18.13
CA GLN A 270 -18.73 1.47 18.82
C GLN A 270 -20.17 1.35 19.33
N GLN A 271 -21.03 0.65 18.59
CA GLN A 271 -22.39 0.36 19.05
C GLN A 271 -22.39 -0.62 20.22
N GLU A 272 -21.58 -1.67 20.15
CA GLU A 272 -21.43 -2.66 21.21
C GLU A 272 -20.87 -2.03 22.50
N LEU A 273 -19.89 -1.14 22.36
CA LEU A 273 -19.36 -0.35 23.48
C LEU A 273 -20.46 0.51 24.14
N ARG A 274 -21.27 1.22 23.35
CA ARG A 274 -22.40 2.02 23.88
C ARG A 274 -23.42 1.17 24.64
N VAL A 275 -23.71 -0.04 24.15
CA VAL A 275 -24.62 -0.97 24.83
C VAL A 275 -24.00 -1.46 26.14
N SER A 276 -22.72 -1.80 26.14
CA SER A 276 -22.01 -2.25 27.34
C SER A 276 -21.88 -1.13 28.40
N GLU A 277 -21.60 0.11 28.00
CA GLU A 277 -21.60 1.29 28.88
C GLU A 277 -23.00 1.60 29.43
N GLY A 278 -24.05 1.45 28.61
CA GLY A 278 -25.44 1.57 29.04
C GLY A 278 -25.80 0.52 30.09
N ASN A 279 -25.44 -0.74 29.85
CA ASN A 279 -25.65 -1.84 30.81
C ASN A 279 -24.92 -1.58 32.13
N LYS A 280 -23.68 -1.08 32.09
CA LYS A 280 -22.93 -0.68 33.28
C LYS A 280 -23.67 0.41 34.06
N THR A 281 -24.18 1.43 33.38
CA THR A 281 -24.91 2.55 34.02
C THR A 281 -26.19 2.06 34.67
N SER A 282 -26.98 1.22 33.98
CA SER A 282 -28.18 0.61 34.57
C SER A 282 -27.88 -0.31 35.75
N LEU A 283 -26.76 -1.04 35.72
CA LEU A 283 -26.31 -1.85 36.87
C LEU A 283 -25.88 -0.96 38.05
N GLN A 284 -25.22 0.18 37.81
CA GLN A 284 -24.86 1.14 38.84
C GLN A 284 -26.08 1.81 39.47
N GLU A 285 -27.08 2.19 38.65
CA GLU A 285 -28.36 2.72 39.12
C GLU A 285 -29.12 1.68 39.96
N ALA A 286 -29.19 0.43 39.51
CA ALA A 286 -29.81 -0.67 40.27
C ALA A 286 -29.09 -0.93 41.61
N LEU A 287 -27.76 -0.88 41.63
CA LEU A 287 -26.97 -0.99 42.87
C LEU A 287 -27.22 0.19 43.83
N LEU A 288 -27.40 1.40 43.29
CA LEU A 288 -27.68 2.60 44.07
C LEU A 288 -29.11 2.57 44.66
N GLU A 289 -30.09 2.16 43.85
CA GLU A 289 -31.48 1.97 44.29
C GLU A 289 -31.60 0.88 45.36
N ALA A 290 -30.92 -0.25 45.18
CA ALA A 290 -30.85 -1.32 46.18
C ALA A 290 -30.24 -0.82 47.49
N SER A 291 -29.14 -0.05 47.43
CA SER A 291 -28.51 0.53 48.62
C SER A 291 -29.39 1.57 49.32
N GLN A 292 -30.19 2.33 48.57
CA GLN A 292 -31.13 3.30 49.15
C GLN A 292 -32.35 2.61 49.79
N GLN A 293 -32.86 1.52 49.21
CA GLN A 293 -33.93 0.70 49.79
C GLN A 293 -33.49 0.05 51.12
N ASP A 294 -32.23 -0.38 51.22
CA ASP A 294 -31.68 -0.88 52.49
C ASP A 294 -31.58 0.23 53.54
N LYS A 295 -31.15 1.44 53.16
CA LYS A 295 -31.11 2.61 54.08
C LYS A 295 -32.49 3.05 54.56
N THR A 296 -33.49 3.11 53.69
CA THR A 296 -34.87 3.51 54.07
C THR A 296 -35.56 2.45 54.94
N ARG A 297 -35.27 1.16 54.76
CA ARG A 297 -35.73 0.11 55.69
C ARG A 297 -35.06 0.20 57.06
N VAL A 298 -33.76 0.50 57.12
CA VAL A 298 -33.03 0.61 58.40
C VAL A 298 -33.42 1.87 59.19
N GLU A 299 -33.71 2.99 58.52
CA GLU A 299 -34.21 4.21 59.17
C GLU A 299 -35.67 4.08 59.63
N GLY A 300 -36.54 3.44 58.83
CA GLY A 300 -37.93 3.15 59.25
C GLY A 300 -38.02 2.25 60.48
N VAL A 301 -37.12 1.26 60.64
CA VAL A 301 -37.07 0.40 61.83
C VAL A 301 -36.56 1.15 63.06
N LYS A 302 -35.69 2.16 62.91
CA LYS A 302 -35.23 3.00 64.03
C LYS A 302 -36.28 4.03 64.46
N GLU A 303 -37.01 4.64 63.53
CA GLU A 303 -38.09 5.57 63.87
C GLU A 303 -39.28 4.88 64.54
N THR A 304 -39.59 3.64 64.15
CA THR A 304 -40.67 2.86 64.79
C THR A 304 -40.32 2.41 66.23
N LYS A 305 -39.03 2.36 66.59
CA LYS A 305 -38.58 2.07 67.98
C LYS A 305 -38.42 3.31 68.87
N LEU A 306 -38.35 4.51 68.30
CA LEU A 306 -38.14 5.76 69.08
C LEU A 306 -39.45 6.52 69.38
N SER A 307 -40.55 6.21 68.67
CA SER A 307 -41.84 6.91 68.85
C SER A 307 -42.79 6.29 69.89
N SER A 308 -42.37 5.28 70.66
CA SER A 308 -43.25 4.60 71.64
C SER A 308 -42.88 4.78 73.12
N THR A 309 -41.98 5.70 73.49
CA THR A 309 -41.69 5.95 74.92
C THR A 309 -41.45 7.43 75.25
N LYS A 310 -42.35 7.98 76.10
CA LYS A 310 -42.55 9.37 76.62
C LYS A 310 -43.75 10.05 75.94
N GLU A 311 -44.81 10.50 76.59
CA GLU A 311 -45.10 10.79 78.00
C GLU A 311 -46.64 10.86 78.13
N GLU A 312 -47.27 9.98 78.91
CA GLU A 312 -48.45 10.33 79.69
C GLU A 312 -48.14 9.92 81.13
N VAL A 313 -48.31 10.85 82.07
CA VAL A 313 -48.99 10.65 83.37
C VAL A 313 -48.75 11.86 84.29
N SER A 314 -49.87 12.42 84.77
CA SER A 314 -50.08 13.00 86.11
C SER A 314 -51.59 12.90 86.33
N THR A 315 -52.20 12.29 87.35
CA THR A 315 -51.80 11.76 88.66
C THR A 315 -53.04 11.08 89.27
N GLY A 316 -52.88 9.98 90.02
CA GLY A 316 -53.78 9.59 91.12
C GLY A 316 -54.36 8.17 91.08
N PRO A 317 -54.47 7.45 92.22
CA PRO A 317 -54.02 6.06 92.40
C PRO A 317 -55.20 5.05 92.48
N THR A 318 -55.03 3.72 92.48
CA THR A 318 -54.59 2.88 93.62
C THR A 318 -54.62 1.39 93.20
N ASP A 319 -53.60 0.60 93.60
CA ASP A 319 -53.57 -0.81 94.09
C ASP A 319 -54.51 -1.89 93.47
N VAL A 320 -54.19 -3.17 93.22
CA VAL A 320 -53.10 -4.09 93.62
C VAL A 320 -53.31 -5.46 92.90
N TYR A 321 -52.20 -6.15 92.56
CA TYR A 321 -51.95 -7.58 92.15
C TYR A 321 -52.91 -8.28 91.16
N LYS A 322 -52.56 -8.66 89.91
CA LYS A 322 -51.49 -9.54 89.36
C LYS A 322 -51.44 -10.96 89.92
N ASP A 323 -51.91 -11.90 89.10
CA ASP A 323 -51.25 -13.17 88.78
C ASP A 323 -51.47 -13.44 87.28
N ASN A 324 -50.42 -13.83 86.56
CA ASN A 324 -50.44 -14.97 85.64
C ASN A 324 -49.13 -15.10 84.83
N ASP A 325 -48.81 -16.38 84.64
CA ASP A 325 -47.68 -17.01 83.99
C ASP A 325 -47.49 -16.73 82.48
N ASP A 326 -46.23 -16.96 82.07
CA ASP A 326 -45.74 -17.52 80.80
C ASP A 326 -46.41 -17.18 79.46
N VAL A 327 -45.64 -16.50 78.59
CA VAL A 327 -45.53 -16.87 77.17
C VAL A 327 -44.08 -16.69 76.71
N LYS A 328 -43.35 -17.79 76.58
CA LYS A 328 -42.04 -17.89 75.93
C LYS A 328 -42.25 -18.63 74.61
N GLY A 329 -42.48 -17.89 73.52
CA GLY A 329 -42.96 -18.52 72.28
C GLY A 329 -42.62 -17.84 70.95
N GLU A 330 -42.35 -16.53 70.88
CA GLU A 330 -42.36 -15.84 69.58
C GLU A 330 -41.01 -15.30 69.06
N GLU A 331 -39.93 -15.35 69.85
CA GLU A 331 -38.66 -14.70 69.44
C GLU A 331 -37.81 -15.50 68.42
N LYS A 332 -38.08 -16.78 68.15
CA LYS A 332 -37.17 -17.63 67.33
C LYS A 332 -37.49 -17.71 65.83
N GLU A 333 -38.72 -17.43 65.38
CA GLU A 333 -39.07 -17.50 63.95
C GLU A 333 -38.78 -16.18 63.20
N GLU A 334 -38.79 -15.03 63.87
CA GLU A 334 -38.48 -13.73 63.25
C GLU A 334 -36.98 -13.49 63.05
N GLU A 335 -36.13 -13.98 63.95
CA GLU A 335 -34.66 -13.83 63.84
C GLU A 335 -34.11 -14.68 62.68
N GLN A 336 -34.64 -15.90 62.50
CA GLN A 336 -34.20 -16.81 61.44
C GLN A 336 -34.67 -16.35 60.04
N THR A 337 -35.85 -15.73 59.94
CA THR A 337 -36.38 -15.20 58.66
C THR A 337 -35.76 -13.87 58.24
N THR A 338 -35.23 -13.09 59.18
CA THR A 338 -34.49 -11.85 58.90
C THR A 338 -33.04 -12.13 58.49
N GLU A 339 -32.33 -13.03 59.18
CA GLU A 339 -30.98 -13.47 58.78
C GLU A 339 -30.97 -14.11 57.39
N THR A 340 -31.92 -15.02 57.10
CA THR A 340 -31.98 -15.71 55.78
C THR A 340 -32.28 -14.74 54.62
N LYS A 341 -33.01 -13.65 54.87
CA LYS A 341 -33.29 -12.59 53.87
C LYS A 341 -32.11 -11.65 53.68
N GLN A 342 -31.32 -11.43 54.73
CA GLN A 342 -30.13 -10.58 54.70
C GLN A 342 -28.96 -11.28 53.99
N THR A 343 -28.82 -12.60 54.16
CA THR A 343 -27.82 -13.39 53.43
C THR A 343 -28.14 -13.52 51.94
N THR A 344 -29.42 -13.58 51.56
CA THR A 344 -29.83 -13.62 50.14
C THR A 344 -29.62 -12.29 49.43
N SER A 345 -29.85 -11.15 50.09
CA SER A 345 -29.56 -9.82 49.51
C SER A 345 -28.06 -9.52 49.42
N GLU A 346 -27.24 -10.06 50.31
CA GLU A 346 -25.78 -9.97 50.23
C GLU A 346 -25.20 -10.81 49.07
N GLU A 347 -25.67 -12.05 48.88
CA GLU A 347 -25.29 -12.90 47.74
C GLU A 347 -25.68 -12.29 46.38
N GLU A 348 -26.88 -11.70 46.28
CA GLU A 348 -27.32 -10.99 45.07
C GLU A 348 -26.45 -9.76 44.77
N ASN A 349 -26.05 -9.02 45.81
CA ASN A 349 -25.13 -7.88 45.67
C ASN A 349 -23.71 -8.30 45.27
N GLU A 350 -23.17 -9.39 45.81
CA GLU A 350 -21.86 -9.92 45.37
C GLU A 350 -21.92 -10.38 43.91
N LYS A 351 -23.01 -11.01 43.49
CA LYS A 351 -23.22 -11.45 42.10
C LYS A 351 -23.34 -10.27 41.12
N LEU A 352 -23.96 -9.17 41.54
CA LEU A 352 -24.01 -7.93 40.76
C LEU A 352 -22.65 -7.22 40.68
N LYS A 353 -21.87 -7.24 41.76
CA LYS A 353 -20.48 -6.75 41.76
C LYS A 353 -19.57 -7.55 40.84
N ALA A 354 -19.70 -8.88 40.82
CA ALA A 354 -18.95 -9.73 39.89
C ALA A 354 -19.27 -9.40 38.42
N LYS A 355 -20.56 -9.23 38.08
CA LYS A 355 -20.98 -8.80 36.73
C LYS A 355 -20.45 -7.41 36.36
N SER A 356 -20.40 -6.48 37.30
CA SER A 356 -19.80 -5.15 37.08
C SER A 356 -18.32 -5.22 36.72
N VAL A 357 -17.56 -6.16 37.29
CA VAL A 357 -16.13 -6.34 37.01
C VAL A 357 -15.93 -7.00 35.64
N ASP A 358 -16.77 -7.98 35.28
CA ASP A 358 -16.76 -8.60 33.97
C ASP A 358 -17.09 -7.60 32.85
N ASP A 359 -18.10 -6.74 33.06
CA ASP A 359 -18.45 -5.68 32.11
C ASP A 359 -17.31 -4.65 31.96
N GLU A 360 -16.58 -4.31 33.04
CA GLU A 360 -15.39 -3.46 32.93
C GLU A 360 -14.26 -4.10 32.12
N MET A 361 -14.05 -5.41 32.26
CA MET A 361 -13.06 -6.14 31.47
C MET A 361 -13.45 -6.19 29.99
N VAL A 362 -14.75 -6.39 29.69
CA VAL A 362 -15.28 -6.38 28.32
C VAL A 362 -15.14 -5.00 27.70
N ILE A 363 -15.49 -3.93 28.43
CA ILE A 363 -15.32 -2.54 27.99
C ILE A 363 -13.83 -2.25 27.71
N ALA A 364 -12.92 -2.64 28.61
CA ALA A 364 -11.48 -2.44 28.42
C ALA A 364 -10.95 -3.16 27.15
N LYS A 365 -11.41 -4.40 26.91
CA LYS A 365 -11.02 -5.18 25.73
C LYS A 365 -11.56 -4.56 24.43
N LEU A 366 -12.84 -4.22 24.39
CA LEU A 366 -13.48 -3.56 23.24
C LEU A 366 -12.85 -2.19 22.94
N THR A 367 -12.50 -1.42 23.98
CA THR A 367 -11.86 -0.10 23.83
C THR A 367 -10.46 -0.22 23.26
N LYS A 368 -9.68 -1.21 23.72
CA LYS A 368 -8.34 -1.47 23.20
C LYS A 368 -8.36 -1.90 21.73
N GLU A 369 -9.24 -2.84 21.39
CA GLU A 369 -9.41 -3.35 20.02
C GLU A 369 -9.88 -2.24 19.07
N LYS A 370 -10.83 -1.41 19.51
CA LYS A 370 -11.26 -0.23 18.76
C LYS A 370 -10.14 0.78 18.56
N LEU A 371 -9.33 1.05 19.58
CA LEU A 371 -8.24 2.03 19.50
C LEU A 371 -7.19 1.59 18.46
N GLN A 372 -6.81 0.31 18.50
CA GLN A 372 -5.86 -0.28 17.57
C GLN A 372 -6.37 -0.23 16.12
N LEU A 373 -7.64 -0.61 15.89
CA LEU A 373 -8.25 -0.55 14.55
C LEU A 373 -8.48 0.88 14.05
N LYS A 374 -8.68 1.84 14.96
CA LYS A 374 -8.81 3.25 14.61
C LYS A 374 -7.45 3.88 14.26
N GLU A 375 -6.38 3.47 14.92
CA GLU A 375 -5.00 3.83 14.54
C GLU A 375 -4.63 3.23 13.17
N GLU A 376 -5.00 1.99 12.89
CA GLU A 376 -4.83 1.40 11.55
C GLU A 376 -5.65 2.14 10.47
N LEU A 377 -6.91 2.49 10.77
CA LEU A 377 -7.76 3.26 9.86
C LEU A 377 -7.22 4.68 9.65
N GLN A 378 -6.69 5.32 10.70
CA GLN A 378 -6.09 6.64 10.64
C GLN A 378 -4.77 6.61 9.86
N SER A 379 -3.94 5.58 10.04
CA SER A 379 -2.73 5.35 9.24
C SER A 379 -3.06 5.17 7.75
N MET A 380 -4.14 4.45 7.41
CA MET A 380 -4.60 4.31 6.02
C MET A 380 -5.18 5.61 5.45
N LYS A 381 -5.78 6.47 6.30
CA LYS A 381 -6.32 7.78 5.92
C LYS A 381 -5.27 8.88 5.83
N ASP A 382 -4.24 8.84 6.65
CA ASP A 382 -3.14 9.80 6.63
C ASP A 382 -2.23 9.56 5.43
N THR A 383 -2.07 8.32 4.97
CA THR A 383 -1.50 8.05 3.63
C THR A 383 -2.34 8.68 2.51
N THR A 384 -3.67 8.77 2.65
CA THR A 384 -4.57 9.43 1.66
C THR A 384 -4.76 10.94 1.87
N THR A 385 -4.40 11.49 3.02
CA THR A 385 -4.65 12.90 3.39
C THR A 385 -3.37 13.74 3.39
N ALA A 386 -2.20 13.14 3.67
CA ALA A 386 -0.90 13.72 3.33
C ALA A 386 -0.74 13.89 1.80
N GLU A 387 -1.44 13.06 1.00
CA GLU A 387 -1.64 13.25 -0.45
C GLU A 387 -2.50 14.50 -0.81
N LYS A 388 -3.27 15.06 0.13
CA LYS A 388 -4.21 16.19 -0.11
C LYS A 388 -3.70 17.55 0.35
N THR A 389 -2.82 17.61 1.34
CA THR A 389 -2.45 18.88 2.02
C THR A 389 -1.09 19.45 1.61
N THR A 390 -0.24 18.72 0.90
CA THR A 390 0.97 19.26 0.21
C THR A 390 0.64 19.90 -1.14
N LYS A 391 -0.56 20.48 -1.29
CA LYS A 391 -1.05 21.19 -2.48
C LYS A 391 -0.48 22.60 -2.67
N GLU A 392 0.55 23.00 -1.91
CA GLU A 392 1.15 24.34 -2.00
C GLU A 392 2.68 24.35 -1.82
N ILE A 393 3.41 23.38 -2.38
CA ILE A 393 4.85 23.53 -2.58
C ILE A 393 5.19 23.23 -4.04
N SER A 394 5.41 24.34 -4.76
CA SER A 394 6.07 24.41 -6.06
C SER A 394 7.40 23.67 -6.07
N SER A 395 7.74 23.07 -7.22
CA SER A 395 8.97 22.33 -7.59
C SER A 395 8.94 20.83 -7.30
N ILE A 396 8.43 20.07 -8.28
CA ILE A 396 8.70 18.64 -8.43
C ILE A 396 10.20 18.51 -8.77
N GLY A 397 11.03 18.26 -7.76
CA GLY A 397 12.40 17.80 -7.93
C GLY A 397 12.38 16.29 -8.13
N ILE A 398 12.76 15.83 -9.31
CA ILE A 398 12.99 14.40 -9.60
C ILE A 398 14.52 14.20 -9.56
N GLN A 399 14.98 13.14 -8.87
CA GLN A 399 16.39 12.89 -8.54
C GLN A 399 16.87 11.57 -9.17
N PHE A 400 18.14 11.45 -9.59
CA PHE A 400 18.65 10.41 -10.49
C PHE A 400 20.19 10.18 -10.41
N ASP A 401 20.72 9.36 -9.50
CA ASP A 401 22.17 9.07 -9.39
C ASP A 401 22.67 7.89 -10.27
N TYR A 402 23.91 7.96 -10.82
CA TYR A 402 24.56 6.84 -11.52
C TYR A 402 26.08 6.79 -11.28
N ILE A 403 26.63 5.56 -11.27
CA ILE A 403 28.06 5.26 -11.27
C ILE A 403 28.37 4.39 -12.49
N VAL A 404 29.36 4.80 -13.28
CA VAL A 404 29.90 4.03 -14.41
C VAL A 404 30.85 2.95 -13.84
N PRO A 405 30.62 1.64 -14.07
CA PRO A 405 31.68 0.65 -13.89
C PRO A 405 32.78 0.99 -14.90
N SER A 406 34.00 1.20 -14.42
CA SER A 406 35.15 1.38 -15.31
C SER A 406 35.21 0.21 -16.30
N MET A 407 35.30 0.56 -17.60
CA MET A 407 35.51 -0.39 -18.71
C MET A 407 36.65 -1.36 -18.44
#